data_AF-A0AAD4BM86-F1
#
_entry.id   AF-A0AAD4BM86-F1
#
_cell.length_a   1.000
_cell.length_b   1.000
_cell.length_c   1.000
_cell.angle_alpha   90.00
_cell.angle_beta   90.00
_cell.angle_gamma   90.00
#
_symmetry.space_group_name_H-M   'P 1'
#
loop_
_entity.id
_entity.type
_entity.pdbx_description
1 polymer ?
#
loop_
_entity_poly.entity_id
_entity_poly.type
_entity_poly.pdbx_seq_one_letter_code
_entity_poly.pdbx_strand_id
1 'polypeptide(L)' 'MRPLAPFIAASTITFYLVGQMQELGVRSEAYAKDPKNPYAAQIAREAHH' A
#
# COMPACT_ATOMS: atom_id res chain seq x y z
N MET A 1 18.75 2.43 22.80
CA MET A 1 18.05 1.70 21.71
C MET A 1 17.56 0.30 22.10
N ARG A 2 18.30 -0.51 22.89
CA ARG A 2 17.91 -1.89 23.25
C ARG A 2 16.45 -2.12 23.73
N PRO A 3 15.86 -1.32 24.64
CA PRO A 3 14.46 -1.52 25.04
C PRO A 3 13.44 -1.13 23.96
N LEU A 4 13.83 -0.29 23.00
CA LEU A 4 12.96 0.13 21.89
C LEU A 4 13.02 -0.82 20.69
N ALA A 5 14.04 -1.67 20.62
CA ALA A 5 14.25 -2.61 19.52
C ALA A 5 13.02 -3.47 19.17
N PRO A 6 12.28 -4.09 20.12
CA PRO A 6 11.09 -4.86 19.78
C PRO A 6 9.98 -4.00 19.18
N PHE A 7 9.81 -2.76 19.64
CA PHE A 7 8.80 -1.83 19.10
C PHE A 7 9.17 -1.35 17.71
N ILE A 8 10.46 -1.07 17.45
CA ILE A 8 10.95 -0.71 16.12
C ILE A 8 10.74 -1.88 15.16
N ALA A 9 11.12 -3.10 15.55
CA ALA A 9 10.94 -4.30 14.73
C ALA A 9 9.46 -4.53 14.39
N ALA A 10 8.59 -4.50 15.39
CA ALA A 10 7.14 -4.65 15.19
C ALA A 10 6.56 -3.55 14.31
N SER A 11 6.97 -2.29 14.51
CA SER A 11 6.52 -1.17 13.68
C SER A 11 6.96 -1.37 12.24
N THR A 12 8.23 -1.65 11.99
CA THR A 12 8.74 -1.88 10.63
C THR A 12 8.00 -3.00 9.92
N ILE A 13 7.75 -4.12 10.60
CA ILE A 13 6.99 -5.24 10.03
C ILE A 13 5.55 -4.79 9.72
N THR A 14 4.91 -4.08 10.64
CA THR A 14 3.53 -3.60 10.46
C THR A 14 3.43 -2.64 9.29
N PHE A 15 4.33 -1.65 9.21
CA PHE A 15 4.37 -0.69 8.10
C PHE A 15 4.56 -1.38 6.76
N TYR A 16 5.45 -2.38 6.69
CA TYR A 16 5.65 -3.15 5.46
C TYR A 16 4.39 -3.89 5.02
N LEU A 17 3.75 -4.63 5.95
CA LEU A 17 2.56 -5.41 5.63
C LEU A 17 1.36 -4.53 5.27
N VAL A 18 1.14 -3.45 6.01
CA VAL A 18 0.07 -2.48 5.72
C VAL A 18 0.31 -1.81 4.36
N GLY A 19 1.56 -1.44 4.05
CA GLY A 19 1.91 -0.89 2.73
C GLY A 19 1.56 -1.84 1.59
N GLN A 20 1.91 -3.13 1.72
CA GLN A 20 1.55 -4.15 0.74
C GLN A 20 0.03 -4.31 0.59
N MET A 21 -0.70 -4.33 1.70
CA MET A 21 -2.16 -4.41 1.68
C MET A 21 -2.81 -3.18 1.03
N GLN A 22 -2.27 -1.98 1.30
CA GLN A 22 -2.76 -0.75 0.70
C GLN A 22 -2.54 -0.72 -0.80
N GLU A 23 -1.37 -1.15 -1.27
CA GLU A 23 -1.05 -1.26 -2.71
C GLU A 23 -2.04 -2.20 -3.43
N LEU A 24 -2.31 -3.36 -2.84
CA LEU A 24 -3.32 -4.29 -3.36
C LEU A 24 -4.73 -3.66 -3.33
N GLY A 25 -5.06 -2.94 -2.27
CA GLY A 25 -6.35 -2.26 -2.11
C GLY A 25 -6.61 -1.21 -3.19
N VAL A 26 -5.65 -0.31 -3.44
CA VAL A 26 -5.80 0.74 -4.46
C VAL A 26 -5.88 0.17 -5.88
N ARG A 27 -5.38 -1.04 -6.11
CA ARG A 27 -5.45 -1.74 -7.41
C ARG A 27 -6.64 -2.68 -7.56
N SER A 28 -7.38 -2.94 -6.49
CA SER A 28 -8.54 -3.81 -6.54
C SER A 28 -9.65 -3.24 -7.42
N GLU A 29 -10.51 -4.10 -7.96
CA GLU A 29 -11.60 -3.69 -8.85
C GLU A 29 -12.51 -2.63 -8.24
N ALA A 30 -12.70 -2.69 -6.91
CA ALA A 30 -13.53 -1.75 -6.16
C ALA A 30 -12.98 -0.32 -6.17
N TYR A 31 -11.65 -0.14 -6.24
CA TYR A 31 -11.00 1.15 -6.03
C TYR A 31 -10.08 1.60 -7.18
N ALA A 32 -9.76 0.72 -8.13
CA ALA A 32 -8.85 1.03 -9.24
C ALA A 32 -9.33 2.19 -10.14
N LYS A 33 -10.64 2.43 -10.18
CA LYS A 33 -11.29 3.49 -10.97
C LYS A 33 -11.92 4.59 -10.11
N ASP A 34 -11.71 4.56 -8.80
CA ASP A 34 -12.24 5.59 -7.90
C ASP A 34 -11.54 6.93 -8.19
N PRO A 35 -12.27 8.04 -8.46
CA PRO A 35 -11.65 9.36 -8.71
C PRO A 35 -10.82 9.89 -7.51
N LYS A 36 -11.01 9.35 -6.31
CA LYS A 36 -10.22 9.68 -5.11
C LYS A 36 -8.95 8.86 -4.99
N ASN A 37 -8.78 7.80 -5.78
CA ASN A 37 -7.55 7.02 -5.80
C ASN A 37 -6.48 7.80 -6.56
N PRO A 38 -5.42 8.29 -5.88
CA PRO A 38 -4.40 9.11 -6.52
C PRO A 38 -3.60 8.33 -7.58
N TYR A 39 -3.66 7.00 -7.56
CA TYR A 39 -2.95 6.12 -8.49
C TYR A 39 -3.81 5.65 -9.67
N ALA A 40 -5.10 6.01 -9.73
CA ALA A 40 -6.01 5.51 -10.76
C ALA A 40 -5.48 5.74 -12.19
N ALA A 41 -4.90 6.92 -12.47
CA ALA A 41 -4.32 7.23 -13.78
C ALA A 41 -3.08 6.38 -14.11
N GLN A 42 -2.25 6.06 -13.11
CA GLN A 42 -1.09 5.18 -13.27
C GLN A 42 -1.54 3.73 -13.52
N ILE A 43 -2.46 3.23 -12.69
CA ILE A 43 -3.01 1.88 -12.79
C ILE A 43 -3.68 1.67 -14.16
N ALA A 44 -4.43 2.65 -14.65
CA ALA A 44 -5.05 2.59 -15.97
C ALA A 44 -4.00 2.47 -17.09
N ARG A 45 -2.89 3.22 -17.02
CA ARG A 45 -1.79 3.09 -17.99
C ARG A 45 -1.18 1.70 -17.96
N GLU A 46 -0.83 1.20 -16.77
CA GLU A 46 -0.23 -0.13 -16.59
C GLU A 46 -1.13 -1.27 -17.07
N ALA A 47 -2.46 -1.13 -16.98
CA ALA A 47 -3.41 -2.13 -17.47
C ALA A 47 -3.58 -2.17 -19.00
N HIS A 48 -3.12 -1.15 -19.72
CA HIS A 48 -3.22 -1.03 -21.18
C HIS A 48 -1.91 -1.37 -21.92
N HIS A 49 -0.87 -1.79 -21.19
CA HIS A 49 0.40 -2.31 -21.73
C HIS A 49 0.44 -3.84 -21.70
#